data_AF-A0AAV8VS01-F1
#
_entry.id   AF-A0AAV8VS01-F1
#
_cell.length_a   1.000
_cell.length_b   1.000
_cell.length_c   1.000
_cell.angle_alpha   90.00
_cell.angle_beta   90.00
_cell.angle_gamma   90.00
#
_symmetry.space_group_name_H-M   'P 1'
#
loop_
_entity.id
_entity.type
_entity.pdbx_description
1 polymer ?
#
loop_
_entity_poly.entity_id
_entity_poly.type
_entity_poly.pdbx_seq_one_letter_code
_entity_poly.pdbx_strand_id
1 'polypeptide(L)'
;MALFYVSEMPVRSRGIVEPECHFDMTNEEIYQDLCLDRISVEQPPTFEKRDFVIKELLDTEKNYVDVLSKLKNNFMQPLMSQMRPEDHNTVFFKIKELRDVHSEFLHELLKTKSTPALKLSNIFMRFREKFLLYGMYCANLTKATTLLQELCDNDEVFNQAVIKYEKEDNNGRFKLRDVLSVPMQRILKYHLLLDKLIENTDPVSIVTKERHFEGWTHNTVKHMRIYCTNDVPSDSLKYSLSKS
;
A
#
# COMPACT_ATOMS: atom_id res chain seq x y z
N MET A 1 -14.56 -21.12 67.38
CA MET A 1 -15.30 -21.82 66.32
C MET A 1 -15.99 -20.76 65.47
N ALA A 2 -15.54 -20.61 64.22
CA ALA A 2 -15.99 -19.58 63.30
C ALA A 2 -17.39 -19.90 62.75
N LEU A 3 -18.26 -18.90 62.71
CA LEU A 3 -19.55 -18.93 62.03
C LEU A 3 -19.33 -18.58 60.56
N PHE A 4 -19.55 -19.53 59.65
CA PHE A 4 -19.72 -19.23 58.22
C PHE A 4 -21.21 -19.26 57.88
N TYR A 5 -21.70 -18.08 57.55
CA TYR A 5 -23.00 -17.78 56.96
C TYR A 5 -23.01 -18.34 55.53
N VAL A 6 -23.95 -19.22 55.21
CA VAL A 6 -24.24 -19.64 53.83
C VAL A 6 -25.52 -18.91 53.41
N SER A 7 -25.39 -17.95 52.50
CA SER A 7 -26.53 -17.29 51.86
C SER A 7 -26.21 -17.06 50.39
N GLU A 8 -26.91 -17.85 49.56
CA GLU A 8 -27.36 -17.64 48.17
C GLU A 8 -26.49 -16.83 47.20
N MET A 9 -25.98 -17.51 46.17
CA MET A 9 -25.49 -16.88 44.94
C MET A 9 -26.59 -16.85 43.87
N PRO A 10 -26.93 -15.67 43.31
CA PRO A 10 -27.87 -15.57 42.20
C PRO A 10 -27.21 -15.98 40.86
N VAL A 11 -28.01 -16.69 40.06
CA VAL A 11 -27.73 -17.10 38.68
C VAL A 11 -27.41 -15.86 37.83
N ARG A 12 -26.16 -15.73 37.35
CA ARG A 12 -25.77 -14.73 36.37
C ARG A 12 -25.74 -15.37 34.98
N SER A 13 -26.63 -14.88 34.14
CA SER A 13 -26.85 -15.25 32.75
C SER A 13 -25.54 -15.39 31.96
N ARG A 14 -25.43 -16.47 31.19
CA ARG A 14 -24.38 -16.64 30.17
C ARG A 14 -24.53 -15.52 29.14
N GLY A 15 -23.78 -14.44 29.31
CA GLY A 15 -23.48 -13.51 28.24
C GLY A 15 -22.68 -14.27 27.19
N ILE A 16 -23.20 -14.31 25.98
CA ILE A 16 -22.44 -14.65 24.79
C ILE A 16 -21.33 -13.59 24.73
N VAL A 17 -20.09 -14.01 24.92
CA VAL A 17 -18.93 -13.16 24.66
C VAL A 17 -18.85 -13.04 23.14
N GLU A 18 -19.34 -11.93 22.59
CA GLU A 18 -19.01 -11.54 21.23
C GLU A 18 -17.48 -11.41 21.14
N PRO A 19 -16.82 -11.93 20.09
CA PRO A 19 -15.39 -11.74 19.95
C PRO A 19 -15.15 -10.28 19.56
N GLU A 20 -14.79 -9.45 20.54
CA GLU A 20 -14.14 -8.16 20.29
C GLU A 20 -12.83 -8.41 19.54
N CYS A 21 -12.89 -8.38 18.21
CA CYS A 21 -11.72 -8.28 17.34
C CYS A 21 -11.72 -6.91 16.63
N HIS A 22 -11.87 -5.83 17.41
CA HIS A 22 -11.53 -4.50 16.93
C HIS A 22 -10.07 -4.21 17.31
N PHE A 23 -9.15 -4.90 16.64
CA PHE A 23 -7.76 -4.46 16.62
C PHE A 23 -7.70 -3.32 15.61
N ASP A 24 -7.91 -2.09 16.09
CA ASP A 24 -7.91 -0.89 15.24
C ASP A 24 -6.46 -0.61 14.82
N MET A 25 -6.01 -1.31 13.78
CA MET A 25 -4.66 -1.14 13.24
C MET A 25 -4.58 0.18 12.49
N THR A 26 -3.50 0.92 12.75
CA THR A 26 -3.16 2.08 11.95
C THR A 26 -2.88 1.67 10.51
N ASN A 27 -3.14 2.56 9.55
CA ASN A 27 -2.79 2.31 8.14
C ASN A 27 -1.34 1.83 7.99
N GLU A 28 -0.41 2.34 8.80
CA GLU A 28 1.00 1.96 8.76
C GLU A 28 1.23 0.50 9.16
N GLU A 29 0.57 0.01 10.22
CA GLU A 29 0.63 -1.40 10.63
C GLU A 29 0.00 -2.32 9.56
N ILE A 30 -1.06 -1.87 8.91
CA ILE A 30 -1.70 -2.59 7.80
C ILE A 30 -0.73 -2.75 6.62
N TYR A 31 -0.01 -1.68 6.26
CA TYR A 31 1.02 -1.76 5.23
C TYR A 31 2.14 -2.72 5.62
N GLN A 32 2.57 -2.71 6.88
CA GLN A 32 3.64 -3.59 7.37
C GLN A 32 3.23 -5.07 7.29
N ASP A 33 2.03 -5.43 7.75
CA ASP A 33 1.53 -6.81 7.68
C ASP A 33 1.37 -7.28 6.22
N LEU A 34 0.79 -6.44 5.36
CA LEU A 34 0.54 -6.80 3.96
C LEU A 34 1.82 -6.85 3.11
N CYS A 35 2.79 -5.95 3.35
CA CYS A 35 3.94 -5.76 2.47
C CYS A 35 5.29 -6.23 3.06
N LEU A 36 5.47 -6.23 4.39
CA LEU A 36 6.77 -6.52 5.05
C LEU A 36 6.84 -7.89 5.75
N ASP A 37 5.75 -8.42 6.31
CA ASP A 37 5.78 -9.58 7.22
C ASP A 37 6.29 -10.90 6.62
N ARG A 38 6.44 -11.01 5.31
CA ARG A 38 6.99 -12.21 4.65
C ARG A 38 8.52 -12.25 4.59
N ILE A 39 9.24 -11.27 5.15
CA ILE A 39 10.70 -11.24 5.14
C ILE A 39 11.21 -12.16 6.27
N SER A 40 11.46 -13.44 5.94
CA SER A 40 12.14 -14.36 6.85
C SER A 40 13.52 -13.82 7.23
N VAL A 41 13.74 -13.62 8.52
CA VAL A 41 15.03 -13.24 9.13
C VAL A 41 15.93 -14.47 9.18
N GLU A 42 16.33 -15.02 8.05
CA GLU A 42 17.45 -15.96 7.97
C GLU A 42 18.65 -15.26 7.35
N GLN A 43 19.64 -15.01 8.20
CA GLN A 43 20.84 -14.22 7.90
C GLN A 43 22.03 -15.14 7.60
N PRO A 44 22.59 -15.09 6.39
CA PRO A 44 23.97 -15.50 6.15
C PRO A 44 24.92 -14.34 6.49
N PRO A 45 26.04 -14.57 7.19
CA PRO A 45 26.90 -13.53 7.75
C PRO A 45 27.76 -12.74 6.74
N THR A 46 27.45 -12.78 5.44
CA THR A 46 28.35 -12.32 4.36
C THR A 46 27.73 -11.39 3.30
N PHE A 47 26.47 -10.96 3.42
CA PHE A 47 25.87 -10.04 2.44
C PHE A 47 26.23 -8.57 2.73
N GLU A 48 26.63 -7.83 1.69
CA GLU A 48 26.83 -6.38 1.77
C GLU A 48 25.49 -5.66 2.07
N LYS A 49 25.52 -4.61 2.89
CA LYS A 49 24.31 -3.85 3.28
C LYS A 49 23.45 -3.41 2.09
N ARG A 50 24.08 -3.13 0.95
CA ARG A 50 23.42 -2.80 -0.32
C ARG A 50 22.51 -3.92 -0.83
N ASP A 51 22.98 -5.17 -0.80
CA ASP A 51 22.21 -6.31 -1.29
C ASP A 51 20.98 -6.58 -0.42
N PHE A 52 21.07 -6.27 0.88
CA PHE A 52 19.93 -6.33 1.78
C PHE A 52 18.84 -5.33 1.38
N VAL A 53 19.19 -4.08 1.09
CA VAL A 53 18.20 -3.08 0.69
C VAL A 53 17.58 -3.41 -0.67
N ILE A 54 18.36 -3.98 -1.61
CA ILE A 54 17.83 -4.46 -2.89
C ILE A 54 16.89 -5.65 -2.69
N LYS A 55 17.22 -6.57 -1.80
CA LYS A 55 16.35 -7.70 -1.43
C LYS A 55 15.05 -7.21 -0.80
N GLU A 56 15.13 -6.30 0.18
CA GLU A 56 13.97 -5.66 0.81
C GLU A 56 13.08 -4.97 -0.23
N LEU A 57 13.66 -4.20 -1.16
CA LEU A 57 12.90 -3.56 -2.23
C LEU A 57 12.15 -4.60 -3.09
N LEU A 58 12.83 -5.67 -3.50
CA LEU A 58 12.24 -6.72 -4.33
C LEU A 58 11.14 -7.51 -3.63
N ASP A 59 11.39 -7.94 -2.39
CA ASP A 59 10.45 -8.75 -1.63
C ASP A 59 9.19 -7.94 -1.31
N THR A 60 9.37 -6.68 -0.90
CA THR A 60 8.24 -5.78 -0.63
C THR A 60 7.50 -5.36 -1.91
N GLU A 61 8.19 -5.26 -3.05
CA GLU A 61 7.53 -4.99 -4.34
C GLU A 61 6.70 -6.18 -4.79
N LYS A 62 7.22 -7.40 -4.64
CA LYS A 62 6.50 -8.63 -4.94
C LYS A 62 5.21 -8.74 -4.11
N ASN A 63 5.32 -8.53 -2.79
CA ASN A 63 4.16 -8.54 -1.91
C ASN A 63 3.15 -7.45 -2.30
N TYR A 64 3.62 -6.25 -2.66
CA TYR A 64 2.73 -5.16 -3.08
C TYR A 64 1.98 -5.49 -4.39
N VAL A 65 2.65 -6.08 -5.39
CA VAL A 65 1.99 -6.56 -6.62
C VAL A 65 0.96 -7.65 -6.33
N ASP A 66 1.23 -8.53 -5.37
CA ASP A 66 0.30 -9.55 -4.91
C ASP A 66 -0.94 -8.91 -4.25
N VAL A 67 -0.74 -7.90 -3.38
CA VAL A 67 -1.83 -7.13 -2.76
C VAL A 67 -2.71 -6.46 -3.83
N LEU A 68 -2.10 -5.78 -4.81
CA LEU A 68 -2.86 -5.18 -5.92
C LEU A 68 -3.60 -6.21 -6.77
N SER A 69 -3.01 -7.40 -6.95
CA SER A 69 -3.65 -8.49 -7.69
C SER A 69 -4.83 -9.09 -6.93
N LYS A 70 -4.73 -9.24 -5.60
CA LYS A 70 -5.85 -9.61 -4.74
C LYS A 70 -6.95 -8.56 -4.74
N LEU A 71 -6.59 -7.28 -4.61
CA LEU A 71 -7.54 -6.17 -4.67
C LEU A 71 -8.35 -6.21 -5.99
N LYS A 72 -7.67 -6.49 -7.11
CA LYS A 72 -8.32 -6.67 -8.41
C LYS A 72 -9.22 -7.91 -8.46
N ASN A 73 -8.71 -9.08 -8.10
CA ASN A 73 -9.38 -10.35 -8.36
C ASN A 73 -10.46 -10.69 -7.34
N ASN A 74 -10.26 -10.30 -6.07
CA ASN A 74 -11.08 -10.71 -4.94
C ASN A 74 -12.09 -9.63 -4.54
N PHE A 75 -11.87 -8.37 -4.94
CA PHE A 75 -12.79 -7.26 -4.64
C PHE A 75 -13.31 -6.57 -5.91
N MET A 76 -12.42 -6.06 -6.76
CA MET A 76 -12.84 -5.29 -7.94
C MET A 76 -13.69 -6.11 -8.92
N GLN A 77 -13.30 -7.34 -9.27
CA GLN A 77 -14.09 -8.16 -10.20
C GLN A 77 -15.43 -8.61 -9.59
N PRO A 78 -15.50 -9.15 -8.36
CA PRO A 78 -16.76 -9.60 -7.78
C PRO A 78 -17.76 -8.47 -7.49
N LEU A 79 -17.28 -7.30 -7.09
CA LEU A 79 -18.14 -6.14 -6.80
C LEU A 79 -18.64 -5.42 -8.07
N MET A 80 -18.10 -5.75 -9.25
CA MET A 80 -18.52 -5.13 -10.51
C MET A 80 -20.01 -5.36 -10.83
N SER A 81 -20.58 -6.51 -10.42
CA SER A 81 -22.01 -6.81 -10.60
C SER A 81 -22.89 -6.37 -9.43
N GLN A 82 -22.32 -5.77 -8.38
CA GLN A 82 -23.02 -5.37 -7.15
C GLN A 82 -23.15 -3.86 -7.00
N MET A 83 -22.60 -3.08 -7.92
CA MET A 83 -22.64 -1.62 -7.88
C MET A 83 -22.78 -1.04 -9.29
N ARG A 84 -23.17 0.23 -9.38
CA ARG A 84 -23.25 0.91 -10.68
C ARG A 84 -21.85 1.05 -11.29
N PRO A 85 -21.70 1.01 -12.62
CA PRO A 85 -20.39 1.15 -13.28
C PRO A 85 -19.64 2.43 -12.89
N GLU A 86 -20.36 3.51 -12.64
CA GLU A 86 -19.80 4.81 -12.22
C GLU A 86 -19.20 4.75 -10.81
N ASP A 87 -19.89 4.09 -9.88
CA ASP A 87 -19.42 3.91 -8.51
C ASP A 87 -18.23 2.96 -8.49
N HIS A 88 -18.28 1.88 -9.28
CA HIS A 88 -17.18 0.93 -9.44
C HIS A 88 -15.90 1.61 -9.92
N ASN A 89 -16.01 2.44 -10.97
CA ASN A 89 -14.90 3.20 -11.52
C ASN A 89 -14.34 4.23 -10.53
N THR A 90 -15.19 4.74 -9.62
CA THR A 90 -14.76 5.67 -8.58
C THR A 90 -14.04 4.93 -7.44
N VAL A 91 -14.59 3.80 -6.95
CA VAL A 91 -14.01 3.03 -5.84
C VAL A 91 -12.69 2.37 -6.23
N PHE A 92 -12.61 1.76 -7.43
CA PHE A 92 -11.43 1.03 -7.90
C PHE A 92 -10.61 1.82 -8.93
N PHE A 93 -10.67 3.15 -8.87
CA PHE A 93 -10.00 4.04 -9.80
C PHE A 93 -8.51 3.71 -9.92
N LYS A 94 -8.03 3.49 -11.15
CA LYS A 94 -6.61 3.22 -11.49
C LYS A 94 -5.94 2.01 -10.81
N ILE A 95 -6.69 1.14 -10.12
CA ILE A 95 -6.12 -0.06 -9.48
C ILE A 95 -5.49 -1.01 -10.50
N LYS A 96 -6.13 -1.19 -11.66
CA LYS A 96 -5.60 -2.04 -12.74
C LYS A 96 -4.28 -1.47 -13.29
N GLU A 97 -4.26 -0.17 -13.59
CA GLU A 97 -3.06 0.51 -14.10
C GLU A 97 -1.92 0.50 -13.08
N LEU A 98 -2.22 0.72 -11.79
CA LEU A 98 -1.24 0.56 -10.71
C LEU A 98 -0.63 -0.84 -10.74
N ARG A 99 -1.48 -1.88 -10.75
CA ARG A 99 -1.02 -3.27 -10.76
C ARG A 99 -0.11 -3.54 -11.95
N ASP A 100 -0.46 -3.07 -13.14
CA ASP A 100 0.29 -3.30 -14.37
C ASP A 100 1.65 -2.57 -14.34
N VAL A 101 1.68 -1.31 -13.90
CA VAL A 101 2.93 -0.55 -13.71
C VAL A 101 3.86 -1.23 -12.71
N HIS A 102 3.35 -1.65 -11.56
CA HIS A 102 4.15 -2.31 -10.53
C HIS A 102 4.59 -3.72 -10.93
N SER A 103 3.80 -4.44 -11.73
CA SER A 103 4.21 -5.72 -12.30
C SER A 103 5.37 -5.57 -13.28
N GLU A 104 5.32 -4.55 -14.15
CA GLU A 104 6.43 -4.24 -15.06
C GLU A 104 7.67 -3.77 -14.27
N PHE A 105 7.46 -2.96 -13.23
CA PHE A 105 8.54 -2.49 -12.37
C PHE A 105 9.25 -3.65 -11.66
N LEU A 106 8.50 -4.55 -11.02
CA LEU A 106 9.04 -5.77 -10.40
C LEU A 106 9.83 -6.62 -11.40
N HIS A 107 9.31 -6.77 -12.62
CA HIS A 107 9.99 -7.53 -13.66
C HIS A 107 11.34 -6.91 -14.04
N GLU A 108 11.40 -5.58 -14.20
CA GLU A 108 12.66 -4.88 -14.48
C GLU A 108 13.62 -4.92 -13.28
N LEU A 109 13.10 -4.83 -12.04
CA LEU A 109 13.91 -4.99 -10.83
C LEU A 109 14.55 -6.38 -10.76
N LEU A 110 13.81 -7.44 -11.08
CA LEU A 110 14.34 -8.81 -11.07
C LEU A 110 15.47 -9.00 -12.10
N LYS A 111 15.45 -8.28 -13.23
CA LYS A 111 16.53 -8.32 -14.23
C LYS A 111 17.86 -7.76 -13.71
N THR A 112 17.84 -6.89 -12.70
CA THR A 112 19.07 -6.35 -12.10
C THR A 112 19.90 -7.44 -11.40
N LYS A 113 19.25 -8.49 -10.88
CA LYS A 113 19.94 -9.66 -10.30
C LYS A 113 20.75 -10.44 -11.32
N SER A 114 20.32 -10.46 -12.59
CA SER A 114 20.98 -11.21 -13.66
C SER A 114 21.95 -10.36 -14.49
N THR A 115 21.86 -9.02 -14.39
CA THR A 115 22.64 -8.10 -15.24
C THR A 115 23.30 -7.00 -14.40
N PRO A 116 24.59 -7.14 -14.05
CA PRO A 116 25.33 -6.15 -13.24
C PRO A 116 25.37 -4.74 -13.86
N ALA A 117 25.17 -4.62 -15.18
CA ALA A 117 25.14 -3.35 -15.89
C ALA A 117 23.84 -2.54 -15.69
N LEU A 118 22.74 -3.18 -15.27
CA LEU A 118 21.47 -2.51 -15.02
C LEU A 118 21.47 -1.89 -13.62
N LYS A 119 21.82 -0.60 -13.57
CA LYS A 119 21.73 0.18 -12.33
C LYS A 119 20.27 0.41 -11.95
N LEU A 120 19.96 0.20 -10.68
CA LEU A 120 18.65 0.42 -10.08
C LEU A 120 18.10 1.84 -10.36
N SER A 121 18.98 2.84 -10.31
CA SER A 121 18.66 4.23 -10.63
C SER A 121 18.06 4.43 -12.03
N ASN A 122 18.56 3.70 -13.04
CA ASN A 122 18.03 3.79 -14.41
C ASN A 122 16.58 3.26 -14.49
N ILE A 123 16.25 2.23 -13.71
CA ILE A 123 14.90 1.66 -13.68
C ILE A 123 13.95 2.68 -13.07
N PHE A 124 14.24 3.20 -11.89
CA PHE A 124 13.41 4.23 -11.26
C PHE A 124 13.21 5.46 -12.17
N MET A 125 14.26 5.91 -12.86
CA MET A 125 14.17 7.02 -13.82
C MET A 125 13.25 6.74 -15.01
N ARG A 126 13.15 5.48 -15.47
CA ARG A 126 12.22 5.06 -16.54
C ARG A 126 10.77 4.96 -16.03
N PHE A 127 10.57 4.54 -14.78
CA PHE A 127 9.25 4.39 -14.18
C PHE A 127 8.68 5.69 -13.60
N ARG A 128 9.49 6.76 -13.53
CA ARG A 128 9.09 8.02 -12.94
C ARG A 128 7.76 8.59 -13.46
N GLU A 129 7.57 8.57 -14.77
CA GLU A 129 6.40 9.16 -15.43
C GLU A 129 5.18 8.27 -15.21
N LYS A 130 5.41 6.94 -15.12
CA LYS A 130 4.36 5.98 -14.80
C LYS A 130 3.86 6.18 -13.36
N PHE A 131 4.74 6.47 -12.40
CA PHE A 131 4.34 6.75 -11.03
C PHE A 131 3.54 8.05 -10.85
N LEU A 132 3.52 8.96 -11.83
CA LEU A 132 2.65 10.15 -11.77
C LEU A 132 1.15 9.80 -11.69
N LEU A 133 0.77 8.58 -12.09
CA LEU A 133 -0.60 8.10 -11.95
C LEU A 133 -1.09 8.08 -10.49
N TYR A 134 -0.17 8.01 -9.51
CA TYR A 134 -0.50 8.11 -8.09
C TYR A 134 -1.09 9.45 -7.71
N GLY A 135 -0.77 10.54 -8.42
CA GLY A 135 -1.37 11.85 -8.18
C GLY A 135 -2.89 11.83 -8.41
N MET A 136 -3.32 11.21 -9.51
CA MET A 136 -4.75 11.03 -9.80
C MET A 136 -5.40 10.03 -8.83
N TYR A 137 -4.68 8.95 -8.48
CA TYR A 137 -5.18 7.96 -7.53
C TYR A 137 -5.44 8.56 -6.14
N CYS A 138 -4.44 9.24 -5.55
CA CYS A 138 -4.55 9.88 -4.24
C CYS A 138 -5.66 10.94 -4.23
N ALA A 139 -5.77 11.76 -5.28
CA ALA A 139 -6.83 12.77 -5.38
C ALA A 139 -8.24 12.16 -5.38
N ASN A 140 -8.40 10.93 -5.91
CA ASN A 140 -9.67 10.22 -5.90
C ASN A 140 -9.87 9.36 -4.64
N LEU A 141 -8.82 9.05 -3.87
CA LEU A 141 -8.88 8.09 -2.77
C LEU A 141 -9.92 8.48 -1.71
N THR A 142 -9.97 9.75 -1.30
CA THR A 142 -11.00 10.22 -0.35
C THR A 142 -12.41 10.02 -0.89
N LYS A 143 -12.64 10.33 -2.17
CA LYS A 143 -13.94 10.11 -2.82
C LYS A 143 -14.30 8.63 -2.87
N ALA A 144 -13.32 7.77 -3.19
CA ALA A 144 -13.49 6.32 -3.25
C ALA A 144 -13.88 5.75 -1.88
N THR A 145 -13.20 6.15 -0.81
CA THR A 145 -13.45 5.63 0.53
C THR A 145 -14.76 6.14 1.12
N THR A 146 -15.12 7.41 0.89
CA THR A 146 -16.43 7.96 1.27
C THR A 146 -17.56 7.25 0.54
N LEU A 147 -17.46 7.10 -0.78
CA LEU A 147 -18.50 6.42 -1.57
C LEU A 147 -18.65 4.95 -1.17
N LEU A 148 -17.54 4.25 -0.90
CA LEU A 148 -17.59 2.86 -0.42
C LEU A 148 -18.35 2.76 0.91
N GLN A 149 -18.11 3.70 1.83
CA GLN A 149 -18.81 3.75 3.11
C GLN A 149 -20.31 4.02 2.90
N GLU A 150 -20.66 5.01 2.09
CA GLU A 150 -22.06 5.33 1.77
C GLU A 150 -22.80 4.14 1.15
N LEU A 151 -22.16 3.37 0.27
CA LEU A 151 -22.76 2.17 -0.32
C LEU A 151 -22.98 1.08 0.74
N CYS A 152 -22.04 0.86 1.65
CA CYS A 152 -22.22 -0.09 2.75
C CYS A 152 -23.31 0.35 3.74
N ASP A 153 -23.46 1.65 3.98
CA ASP A 153 -24.44 2.17 4.93
C ASP A 153 -25.88 2.15 4.34
N ASN A 154 -26.02 2.35 3.02
CA ASN A 154 -27.32 2.44 2.36
C ASN A 154 -27.82 1.10 1.79
N ASP A 155 -26.94 0.13 1.54
CA ASP A 155 -27.28 -1.17 0.98
C ASP A 155 -26.68 -2.31 1.83
N GLU A 156 -27.54 -2.93 2.64
CA GLU A 156 -27.15 -4.03 3.52
C GLU A 156 -26.67 -5.26 2.73
N VAL A 157 -27.22 -5.52 1.54
CA VAL A 157 -26.80 -6.65 0.70
C VAL A 157 -25.40 -6.42 0.17
N PHE A 158 -25.11 -5.19 -0.29
CA PHE A 158 -23.77 -4.78 -0.69
C PHE A 158 -22.79 -4.89 0.48
N ASN A 159 -23.15 -4.39 1.67
CA ASN A 159 -22.31 -4.47 2.86
C ASN A 159 -21.97 -5.92 3.23
N GLN A 160 -22.96 -6.82 3.24
CA GLN A 160 -22.72 -8.25 3.49
C GLN A 160 -21.82 -8.89 2.43
N ALA A 161 -21.93 -8.48 1.17
CA ALA A 161 -21.02 -8.92 0.12
C ALA A 161 -19.58 -8.45 0.38
N VAL A 162 -19.37 -7.18 0.74
CA VAL A 162 -18.04 -6.64 1.10
C VAL A 162 -17.46 -7.40 2.30
N ILE A 163 -18.21 -7.56 3.39
CA ILE A 163 -17.77 -8.30 4.58
C ILE A 163 -17.41 -9.75 4.23
N LYS A 164 -18.18 -10.38 3.35
CA LYS A 164 -17.88 -11.74 2.87
C LYS A 164 -16.54 -11.78 2.14
N TYR A 165 -16.29 -10.86 1.21
CA TYR A 165 -15.02 -10.82 0.47
C TYR A 165 -13.84 -10.47 1.39
N GLU A 166 -14.01 -9.59 2.38
CA GLU A 166 -13.01 -9.32 3.42
C GLU A 166 -12.66 -10.59 4.20
N LYS A 167 -13.67 -11.37 4.59
CA LYS A 167 -13.48 -12.66 5.29
C LYS A 167 -12.77 -13.70 4.43
N GLU A 168 -13.12 -13.80 3.15
CA GLU A 168 -12.52 -14.77 2.22
C GLU A 168 -11.06 -14.42 1.87
N ASP A 169 -10.71 -13.13 1.74
CA ASP A 169 -9.36 -12.70 1.35
C ASP A 169 -8.36 -12.65 2.52
N ASN A 170 -8.80 -12.15 3.67
CA ASN A 170 -7.91 -11.83 4.79
C ASN A 170 -8.46 -12.22 6.17
N ASN A 171 -9.46 -13.12 6.22
CA ASN A 171 -10.16 -13.50 7.45
C ASN A 171 -10.85 -12.32 8.16
N GLY A 172 -11.12 -11.22 7.44
CA GLY A 172 -11.75 -10.01 7.97
C GLY A 172 -10.80 -9.15 8.81
N ARG A 173 -9.49 -9.41 8.76
CA ARG A 173 -8.46 -8.62 9.46
C ARG A 173 -8.34 -7.21 8.91
N PHE A 174 -8.61 -7.00 7.61
CA PHE A 174 -8.49 -5.70 6.96
C PHE A 174 -9.76 -5.34 6.21
N LYS A 175 -10.22 -4.10 6.35
CA LYS A 175 -11.34 -3.58 5.57
C LYS A 175 -10.90 -3.23 4.17
N LEU A 176 -11.81 -3.32 3.20
CA LEU A 176 -11.53 -2.94 1.81
C LEU A 176 -11.01 -1.49 1.71
N ARG A 177 -11.58 -0.58 2.52
CA ARG A 177 -11.11 0.81 2.64
C ARG A 177 -9.64 0.92 3.02
N ASP A 178 -9.18 0.08 3.93
CA ASP A 178 -7.81 0.13 4.43
C ASP A 178 -6.85 -0.43 3.37
N VAL A 179 -7.24 -1.51 2.68
CA VAL A 179 -6.50 -2.07 1.55
C VAL A 179 -6.39 -1.06 0.39
N LEU A 180 -7.44 -0.26 0.13
CA LEU A 180 -7.42 0.82 -0.86
C LEU A 180 -6.43 1.95 -0.50
N SER A 181 -6.03 2.08 0.76
CA SER A 181 -5.06 3.08 1.21
C SER A 181 -3.60 2.62 1.04
N VAL A 182 -3.36 1.32 0.93
CA VAL A 182 -2.01 0.72 0.79
C VAL A 182 -1.20 1.31 -0.39
N PRO A 183 -1.78 1.55 -1.59
CA PRO A 183 -1.05 2.19 -2.68
C PRO A 183 -0.47 3.56 -2.32
N MET A 184 -1.23 4.39 -1.61
CA MET A 184 -0.76 5.70 -1.15
C MET A 184 0.43 5.56 -0.21
N GLN A 185 0.48 4.51 0.60
CA GLN A 185 1.61 4.26 1.49
C GLN A 185 2.83 3.75 0.74
N ARG A 186 2.64 2.87 -0.25
CA ARG A 186 3.75 2.30 -1.04
C ARG A 186 4.58 3.40 -1.70
N ILE A 187 3.93 4.38 -2.34
CA ILE A 187 4.65 5.45 -3.03
C ILE A 187 5.47 6.32 -2.06
N LEU A 188 5.04 6.42 -0.80
CA LEU A 188 5.76 7.10 0.26
C LEU A 188 6.93 6.26 0.83
N LYS A 189 7.02 4.95 0.60
CA LYS A 189 8.15 4.14 1.06
C LYS A 189 9.37 4.20 0.13
N TYR A 190 9.18 4.51 -1.15
CA TYR A 190 10.30 4.55 -2.09
C TYR A 190 11.36 5.57 -1.71
N HIS A 191 11.01 6.74 -1.17
CA HIS A 191 12.04 7.71 -0.77
C HIS A 191 12.94 7.13 0.33
N LEU A 192 12.38 6.47 1.35
CA LEU A 192 13.15 5.85 2.44
C LEU A 192 14.08 4.75 1.94
N LEU A 193 13.59 3.90 1.03
CA LEU A 193 14.41 2.83 0.44
C LEU A 193 15.53 3.39 -0.44
N LEU A 194 15.25 4.45 -1.19
CA LEU A 194 16.24 5.10 -2.06
C LEU A 194 17.29 5.86 -1.25
N ASP A 195 16.92 6.54 -0.17
CA ASP A 195 17.85 7.20 0.75
C ASP A 195 18.82 6.16 1.35
N LYS A 196 18.30 5.04 1.86
CA LYS A 196 19.12 3.92 2.36
C LYS A 196 20.07 3.35 1.30
N LEU A 197 19.64 3.25 0.03
CA LEU A 197 20.49 2.75 -1.06
C LEU A 197 21.65 3.69 -1.37
N ILE A 198 21.41 5.00 -1.35
CA ILE A 198 22.43 6.02 -1.58
C ILE A 198 23.46 6.00 -0.45
N GLU A 199 23.01 5.95 0.81
CA GLU A 199 23.89 5.87 1.99
C GLU A 199 24.79 4.62 1.99
N ASN A 200 24.35 3.53 1.35
CA ASN A 200 25.09 2.27 1.27
C ASN A 200 25.76 2.05 -0.11
N THR A 201 25.89 3.10 -0.93
CA THR A 201 26.63 3.07 -2.21
C THR A 201 27.89 3.93 -2.12
N ASP A 202 29.05 3.38 -2.49
CA ASP A 202 30.33 4.08 -2.40
C ASP A 202 30.36 5.40 -3.22
N PRO A 203 30.76 6.55 -2.62
CA PRO A 203 30.73 7.86 -3.26
C PRO A 203 31.56 7.97 -4.54
N VAL A 204 32.55 7.10 -4.71
CA VAL A 204 33.44 7.06 -5.90
C VAL A 204 32.70 6.55 -7.16
N SER A 205 31.58 5.82 -6.99
CA SER A 205 30.73 5.36 -8.10
C SER A 205 29.69 6.40 -8.54
N ILE A 206 29.53 7.48 -7.77
CA ILE A 206 28.53 8.56 -7.92
C ILE A 206 29.09 9.64 -8.87
N VAL A 207 29.52 9.24 -10.08
CA VAL A 207 30.00 10.19 -11.09
C VAL A 207 28.85 10.56 -12.03
N THR A 208 28.31 11.76 -11.78
CA THR A 208 27.56 12.66 -12.69
C THR A 208 26.10 12.36 -13.06
N LYS A 209 25.56 11.14 -12.90
CA LYS A 209 24.13 10.87 -13.23
C LYS A 209 23.16 10.77 -12.04
N GLU A 210 23.64 10.73 -10.80
CA GLU A 210 22.81 10.56 -9.60
C GLU A 210 22.30 11.87 -8.97
N ARG A 211 22.85 13.05 -9.32
CA ARG A 211 22.28 14.34 -8.87
C ARG A 211 20.86 14.61 -9.42
N HIS A 212 20.58 14.15 -10.63
CA HIS A 212 19.21 14.15 -11.18
C HIS A 212 18.32 13.13 -10.47
N PHE A 213 18.89 12.04 -9.97
CA PHE A 213 18.18 10.98 -9.26
C PHE A 213 17.79 11.44 -7.85
N GLU A 214 18.72 12.01 -7.07
CA GLU A 214 18.45 12.63 -5.76
C GLU A 214 17.47 13.80 -5.87
N GLY A 215 17.64 14.66 -6.88
CA GLY A 215 16.69 15.74 -7.15
C GLY A 215 15.30 15.22 -7.54
N TRP A 216 15.22 14.05 -8.21
CA TRP A 216 13.97 13.44 -8.61
C TRP A 216 13.27 12.72 -7.45
N THR A 217 13.99 11.94 -6.63
CA THR A 217 13.43 11.29 -5.44
C THR A 217 12.92 12.33 -4.46
N HIS A 218 13.72 13.37 -4.22
CA HIS A 218 13.35 14.45 -3.31
C HIS A 218 12.17 15.27 -3.86
N ASN A 219 12.13 15.65 -5.15
CA ASN A 219 11.04 16.50 -5.66
C ASN A 219 9.78 15.72 -6.03
N THR A 220 9.88 14.54 -6.62
CA THR A 220 8.72 13.79 -7.11
C THR A 220 8.01 13.09 -5.98
N VAL A 221 8.73 12.45 -5.03
CA VAL A 221 8.09 11.85 -3.86
C VAL A 221 7.57 12.92 -2.90
N LYS A 222 8.21 14.10 -2.81
CA LYS A 222 7.68 15.25 -2.06
C LYS A 222 6.47 15.89 -2.75
N HIS A 223 6.46 16.05 -4.07
CA HIS A 223 5.27 16.47 -4.80
C HIS A 223 4.13 15.45 -4.65
N MET A 224 4.41 14.15 -4.77
CA MET A 224 3.41 13.11 -4.53
C MET A 224 2.92 13.09 -3.07
N ARG A 225 3.81 13.33 -2.09
CA ARG A 225 3.41 13.54 -0.68
C ARG A 225 2.46 14.72 -0.54
N ILE A 226 2.76 15.86 -1.17
CA ILE A 226 1.89 17.06 -1.19
C ILE A 226 0.50 16.72 -1.78
N TYR A 227 0.44 15.93 -2.85
CA TYR A 227 -0.84 15.46 -3.44
C TYR A 227 -1.60 14.48 -2.54
N CYS A 228 -0.91 13.67 -1.72
CA CYS A 228 -1.54 12.67 -0.87
C CYS A 228 -1.83 13.17 0.57
N THR A 229 -1.30 14.33 1.00
CA THR A 229 -1.60 14.94 2.32
C THR A 229 -2.66 16.05 2.29
N ASN A 230 -3.36 16.26 1.17
CA ASN A 230 -4.38 17.31 0.99
C ASN A 230 -3.88 18.75 1.28
N ASP A 231 -2.58 19.02 1.10
CA ASP A 231 -1.98 20.33 1.33
C ASP A 231 -1.60 20.99 -0.01
N VAL A 232 -2.57 21.12 -0.92
CA VAL A 232 -2.38 21.73 -2.24
C VAL A 232 -3.16 23.04 -2.34
N PRO A 233 -2.49 24.22 -2.34
CA PRO A 233 -3.09 25.45 -2.84
C PRO A 233 -3.38 25.27 -4.34
N SER A 234 -4.59 25.66 -4.76
CA SER A 234 -5.18 25.40 -6.09
C SER A 234 -4.36 25.86 -7.32
N ASP A 235 -3.28 26.62 -7.13
CA ASP A 235 -2.53 27.27 -8.20
C ASP A 235 -1.35 26.47 -8.78
N SER A 236 -0.95 25.36 -8.16
CA SER A 236 0.22 24.57 -8.59
C SER A 236 -0.03 23.69 -9.84
N LEU A 237 -1.28 23.51 -10.26
CA LEU A 237 -1.67 22.69 -11.42
C LEU A 237 -1.23 23.29 -12.77
N LYS A 238 -0.96 24.60 -12.84
CA LYS A 238 -0.67 25.28 -14.11
C LYS A 238 0.81 25.29 -14.51
N TYR A 239 1.74 25.01 -13.60
CA TYR A 239 3.16 25.20 -13.90
C TYR A 239 3.84 23.98 -14.53
N SER A 240 3.30 22.77 -14.33
CA SER A 240 3.97 21.53 -14.75
C SER A 240 3.54 21.01 -16.14
N LEU A 241 2.45 21.52 -16.72
CA LEU A 241 1.98 21.12 -18.05
C LEU A 241 2.43 22.06 -19.18
N SER A 242 3.07 23.20 -18.87
CA SER A 242 3.47 24.20 -19.88
C SER A 242 4.94 24.11 -20.33
N LYS A 243 5.70 23.11 -19.85
CA LYS A 243 7.12 22.92 -20.21
C LYS A 243 7.45 21.50 -20.67
N SER A 244 6.54 20.89 -21.43
CA SER A 244 6.84 19.76 -22.34
C SER A 244 7.02 20.28 -23.75
#